data_AF-A0A517YFR3-F1
#
_entry.id   AF-A0A517YFR3-F1
#
_cell.length_a   1.000
_cell.length_b   1.000
_cell.length_c   1.000
_cell.angle_alpha   90.00
_cell.angle_beta   90.00
_cell.angle_gamma   90.00
#
_symmetry.space_group_name_H-M   'P 1'
#
loop_
_entity.id
_entity.type
_entity.pdbx_description
1 polymer ?
#
loop_
_entity_poly.entity_id
_entity_poly.type
_entity_poly.pdbx_seq_one_letter_code
_entity_poly.pdbx_strand_id
1 'polypeptide(L)'
;MPLQSRLFKNDPRLAKCLVDDSAHVLLGATGRFVGNIQAALEILDHAEIEMTELQAMKYGPSTAAAVLRYKQQRKIINYSYQTKADNIVGKMTIARLDRELVERDQQHPARFICGDCVKHSTESVKAETTGSVRTSLRARNVRAKTAEADSKPKANAPYVPPQLPANLGIVFHITKGAWQSKKGEHLAQIVKANSLLFSWGMRIVEPTMGTLIWPHVDVVDPRYTADVARVRRASDRVTPGFPNLVRVIVCPFIAHYPYYGATYGNNGGTGLDAPFILIDSNKRREDNCTMLHEMIHAAETRLLEEHHDPDPTNVFSTSDNRSVLNYYYAEILSRAFFAS
;
A
#
# COMPACT_ATOMS: atom_id res chain seq x y z
N MET A 1 -7.50 25.74 1.39
CA MET A 1 -6.36 25.08 0.70
C MET A 1 -6.84 23.73 0.23
N PRO A 2 -6.42 23.21 -0.93
CA PRO A 2 -6.75 21.83 -1.30
C PRO A 2 -6.13 20.85 -0.30
N LEU A 3 -6.66 19.63 -0.26
CA LEU A 3 -6.05 18.52 0.48
C LEU A 3 -4.69 18.19 -0.17
N GLN A 4 -3.68 17.93 0.65
CA GLN A 4 -2.29 17.80 0.22
C GLN A 4 -1.71 16.42 0.50
N SER A 5 -2.23 15.72 1.51
CA SER A 5 -1.76 14.39 1.87
C SER A 5 -1.90 13.45 0.68
N ARG A 6 -0.97 12.49 0.57
CA ARG A 6 -1.00 11.50 -0.50
C ARG A 6 -2.33 10.73 -0.52
N LEU A 7 -2.90 10.49 0.67
CA LEU A 7 -4.16 9.77 0.86
C LEU A 7 -5.40 10.56 0.39
N PHE A 8 -5.44 11.89 0.60
CA PHE A 8 -6.66 12.67 0.35
C PHE A 8 -6.64 13.56 -0.88
N LYS A 9 -5.46 13.97 -1.38
CA LYS A 9 -5.34 15.02 -2.42
C LYS A 9 -6.11 14.75 -3.72
N ASN A 10 -6.38 13.49 -4.03
CA ASN A 10 -7.07 13.05 -5.25
C ASN A 10 -8.53 12.63 -5.00
N ASP A 11 -9.06 12.79 -3.79
CA ASP A 11 -10.45 12.44 -3.47
C ASP A 11 -11.36 13.68 -3.61
N PRO A 12 -12.22 13.75 -4.65
CA PRO A 12 -13.06 14.91 -4.87
C PRO A 12 -14.15 15.07 -3.80
N ARG A 13 -14.60 13.98 -3.16
CA ARG A 13 -15.62 14.03 -2.10
C ARG A 13 -15.02 14.60 -0.81
N LEU A 14 -13.82 14.17 -0.43
CA LEU A 14 -13.11 14.75 0.71
C LEU A 14 -12.69 16.19 0.45
N ALA A 15 -12.25 16.51 -0.77
CA ALA A 15 -11.97 17.90 -1.16
C ALA A 15 -13.24 18.77 -1.05
N LYS A 16 -14.41 18.22 -1.37
CA LYS A 16 -15.70 18.90 -1.15
C LYS A 16 -16.04 19.05 0.34
N CYS A 17 -15.79 18.02 1.15
CA CYS A 17 -15.96 18.08 2.62
C CYS A 17 -15.15 19.21 3.28
N LEU A 18 -14.01 19.58 2.69
CA LEU A 18 -13.18 20.69 3.16
C LEU A 18 -13.81 22.08 2.93
N VAL A 19 -14.82 22.22 2.07
CA VAL A 19 -15.38 23.52 1.67
C VAL A 19 -16.90 23.63 1.77
N ASP A 20 -17.64 22.51 1.79
CA ASP A 20 -19.10 22.47 1.77
C ASP A 20 -19.64 21.60 2.93
N ASP A 21 -20.48 22.19 3.78
CA ASP A 21 -21.03 21.49 4.96
C ASP A 21 -21.99 20.35 4.56
N SER A 22 -22.60 20.42 3.38
CA SER A 22 -23.42 19.33 2.82
C SER A 22 -22.60 18.10 2.42
N ALA A 23 -21.28 18.27 2.26
CA ALA A 23 -20.36 17.20 1.93
C ALA A 23 -19.68 16.59 3.17
N HIS A 24 -20.06 17.03 4.37
CA HIS A 24 -19.62 16.40 5.62
C HIS A 24 -19.96 14.90 5.62
N VAL A 25 -19.05 14.11 6.19
CA VAL A 25 -19.21 12.65 6.27
C VAL A 25 -19.88 12.30 7.60
N LEU A 26 -21.05 11.69 7.49
CA LEU A 26 -21.94 11.35 8.58
C LEU A 26 -22.01 9.82 8.78
N LEU A 27 -22.53 9.40 9.93
CA LEU A 27 -22.83 8.00 10.21
C LEU A 27 -23.74 7.42 9.10
N GLY A 28 -23.38 6.23 8.62
CA GLY A 28 -24.05 5.54 7.53
C GLY A 28 -23.52 5.85 6.13
N ALA A 29 -22.64 6.84 5.98
CA ALA A 29 -21.96 7.10 4.70
C ALA A 29 -21.14 5.86 4.27
N THR A 30 -21.06 5.63 2.97
CA THR A 30 -20.30 4.51 2.39
C THR A 30 -19.48 4.96 1.18
N GLY A 31 -18.36 4.28 0.95
CA GLY A 31 -17.55 4.42 -0.26
C GLY A 31 -16.12 4.88 0.01
N ARG A 32 -15.35 5.03 -1.07
CA ARG A 32 -13.88 5.23 -1.02
C ARG A 32 -13.42 6.36 -0.10
N PHE A 33 -14.15 7.47 -0.07
CA PHE A 33 -13.84 8.61 0.79
C PHE A 33 -13.93 8.26 2.29
N VAL A 34 -14.81 7.32 2.67
CA VAL A 34 -14.87 6.77 4.03
C VAL A 34 -13.68 5.86 4.29
N GLY A 35 -13.34 4.96 3.35
CA GLY A 35 -12.14 4.12 3.45
C GLY A 35 -10.86 4.94 3.66
N ASN A 36 -10.73 6.06 2.94
CA ASN A 36 -9.65 7.02 3.13
C ASN A 36 -9.65 7.62 4.55
N ILE A 37 -10.81 8.02 5.09
CA ILE A 37 -10.92 8.51 6.47
C ILE A 37 -10.52 7.43 7.48
N GLN A 38 -10.99 6.19 7.29
CA GLN A 38 -10.66 5.06 8.15
C GLN A 38 -9.15 4.80 8.15
N ALA A 39 -8.53 4.72 6.97
CA ALA A 39 -7.09 4.59 6.81
C ALA A 39 -6.34 5.76 7.49
N ALA A 40 -6.82 6.99 7.37
CA ALA A 40 -6.19 8.14 8.04
C ALA A 40 -6.23 8.01 9.58
N LEU A 41 -7.35 7.57 10.15
CA LEU A 41 -7.50 7.37 11.59
C LEU A 41 -6.62 6.22 12.08
N GLU A 42 -6.48 5.17 11.29
CA GLU A 42 -5.58 4.06 11.58
C GLU A 42 -4.11 4.51 11.54
N ILE A 43 -3.72 5.25 10.50
CA ILE A 43 -2.35 5.77 10.33
C ILE A 43 -1.97 6.74 11.45
N LEU A 44 -2.88 7.61 11.88
CA LEU A 44 -2.55 8.67 12.85
C LEU A 44 -2.72 8.24 14.30
N ASP A 45 -3.72 7.41 14.59
CA ASP A 45 -4.14 7.09 15.97
C ASP A 45 -4.23 5.59 16.27
N HIS A 46 -3.85 4.72 15.33
CA HIS A 46 -4.07 3.26 15.43
C HIS A 46 -5.53 2.98 15.82
N ALA A 47 -6.46 3.60 15.12
CA ALA A 47 -7.88 3.44 15.36
C ALA A 47 -8.32 1.99 15.15
N GLU A 48 -8.92 1.41 16.19
CA GLU A 48 -9.59 0.12 16.10
C GLU A 48 -10.96 0.32 15.45
N ILE A 49 -11.05 -0.01 14.16
CA ILE A 49 -12.28 0.07 13.37
C ILE A 49 -12.70 -1.37 13.05
N GLU A 50 -14.00 -1.65 13.22
CA GLU A 50 -14.53 -2.99 13.05
C GLU A 50 -14.34 -3.44 11.59
N MET A 51 -13.93 -4.71 11.42
CA MET A 51 -13.50 -5.22 10.12
C MET A 51 -14.59 -5.15 9.06
N THR A 52 -15.87 -5.33 9.43
CA THR A 52 -16.99 -5.20 8.49
C THR A 52 -17.20 -3.75 8.03
N GLU A 53 -16.88 -2.76 8.86
CA GLU A 53 -16.89 -1.35 8.48
C GLU A 53 -15.73 -0.99 7.54
N LEU A 54 -14.53 -1.53 7.80
CA LEU A 54 -13.36 -1.36 6.93
C LEU A 54 -13.61 -1.99 5.56
N GLN A 55 -14.07 -3.24 5.54
CA GLN A 55 -14.35 -3.97 4.31
C GLN A 55 -15.44 -3.27 3.48
N ALA A 56 -16.54 -2.86 4.11
CA ALA A 56 -17.63 -2.18 3.42
C ALA A 56 -17.37 -0.69 3.15
N MET A 57 -16.21 -0.14 3.56
CA MET A 57 -15.92 1.30 3.60
C MET A 57 -17.08 2.11 4.15
N LYS A 58 -17.64 1.62 5.26
CA LYS A 58 -18.85 2.15 5.84
C LYS A 58 -18.50 2.92 7.09
N TYR A 59 -19.03 4.13 7.17
CA TYR A 59 -18.90 4.98 8.33
C TYR A 59 -19.92 4.49 9.36
N GLY A 60 -19.61 3.39 10.04
CA GLY A 60 -20.44 2.80 11.07
C GLY A 60 -20.07 3.28 12.47
N PRO A 61 -20.60 2.62 13.52
CA PRO A 61 -20.38 3.01 14.91
C PRO A 61 -18.90 3.05 15.32
N SER A 62 -18.07 2.09 14.88
CA SER A 62 -16.65 2.05 15.26
C SER A 62 -15.84 3.15 14.56
N THR A 63 -16.11 3.43 13.27
CA THR A 63 -15.54 4.59 12.56
C THR A 63 -15.94 5.91 13.23
N ALA A 64 -17.21 6.05 13.62
CA ALA A 64 -17.71 7.22 14.30
C ALA A 64 -17.05 7.44 15.67
N ALA A 65 -16.84 6.36 16.43
CA ALA A 65 -16.12 6.40 17.70
C ALA A 65 -14.64 6.80 17.51
N ALA A 66 -13.98 6.26 16.48
CA ALA A 66 -12.62 6.62 16.13
C ALA A 66 -12.49 8.11 15.79
N VAL A 67 -13.41 8.67 15.00
CA VAL A 67 -13.43 10.11 14.69
C VAL A 67 -13.68 10.95 15.93
N LEU A 68 -14.61 10.55 16.80
CA LEU A 68 -14.86 11.27 18.05
C LEU A 68 -13.61 11.30 18.92
N ARG A 69 -12.92 10.16 19.08
CA ARG A 69 -11.66 10.05 19.84
C ARG A 69 -10.58 10.95 19.24
N TYR A 70 -10.38 10.88 17.92
CA TYR A 70 -9.44 11.72 17.18
C TYR A 70 -9.70 13.22 17.43
N LYS A 71 -10.97 13.65 17.34
CA LYS A 71 -11.36 15.05 17.56
C LYS A 71 -11.19 15.49 19.01
N GLN A 72 -11.50 14.63 19.98
CA GLN A 72 -11.33 14.93 21.40
C GLN A 72 -9.85 15.14 21.75
N GLN A 73 -8.97 14.25 21.29
CA GLN A 73 -7.53 14.36 21.53
C GLN A 73 -6.94 15.65 20.95
N ARG A 74 -7.39 16.06 19.76
CA ARG A 74 -6.90 17.25 19.05
C ARG A 74 -7.72 18.52 19.31
N LYS A 75 -8.73 18.44 20.18
CA LYS A 75 -9.66 19.54 20.51
C LYS A 75 -10.27 20.19 19.26
N ILE A 76 -10.71 19.37 18.30
CA ILE A 76 -11.34 19.84 17.05
C ILE A 76 -12.82 20.11 17.33
N ILE A 77 -13.11 21.29 17.88
CA ILE A 77 -14.46 21.73 18.24
C ILE A 77 -14.72 23.07 17.55
N ASN A 78 -15.88 23.21 16.92
CA ASN A 78 -16.34 24.50 16.43
C ASN A 78 -17.11 25.23 17.55
N TYR A 79 -16.39 26.02 18.35
CA TYR A 79 -16.94 26.72 19.51
C TYR A 79 -18.04 27.74 19.19
N SER A 80 -18.24 28.12 17.92
CA SER A 80 -19.36 28.98 17.55
C SER A 80 -20.72 28.28 17.64
N TYR A 81 -20.75 26.94 17.62
CA TYR A 81 -22.00 26.16 17.62
C TYR A 81 -22.00 24.95 18.57
N GLN A 82 -20.82 24.48 19.00
CA GLN A 82 -20.67 23.26 19.76
C GLN A 82 -19.81 23.47 21.00
N THR A 83 -20.23 22.88 22.11
CA THR A 83 -19.45 22.82 23.36
C THR A 83 -18.67 21.51 23.51
N LYS A 84 -18.97 20.51 22.68
CA LYS A 84 -18.33 19.17 22.69
C LYS A 84 -18.02 18.73 21.26
N ALA A 85 -16.99 17.90 21.11
CA ALA A 85 -16.69 17.27 19.83
C ALA A 85 -17.84 16.31 19.42
N ASP A 86 -18.22 16.36 18.15
CA ASP A 86 -19.13 15.40 17.53
C ASP A 86 -18.34 14.27 16.82
N ASN A 87 -19.06 13.32 16.23
CA ASN A 87 -18.52 12.21 15.44
C ASN A 87 -18.63 12.44 13.92
N ILE A 88 -18.70 13.70 13.48
CA ILE A 88 -18.84 14.09 12.08
C ILE A 88 -17.48 14.55 11.54
N VAL A 89 -17.11 14.04 10.37
CA VAL A 89 -15.96 14.56 9.63
C VAL A 89 -16.44 15.73 8.78
N GLY A 90 -16.24 16.92 9.31
CA GLY A 90 -16.44 18.17 8.58
C GLY A 90 -15.14 18.88 8.25
N LYS A 91 -15.26 20.14 7.79
CA LYS A 91 -14.13 20.98 7.33
C LYS A 91 -12.92 20.97 8.26
N MET A 92 -13.13 21.19 9.56
CA MET A 92 -12.03 21.23 10.53
C MET A 92 -11.37 19.87 10.71
N THR A 93 -12.16 18.80 10.73
CA THR A 93 -11.66 17.43 10.91
C THR A 93 -10.84 16.98 9.70
N ILE A 94 -11.37 17.15 8.48
CA ILE A 94 -10.66 16.71 7.27
C ILE A 94 -9.39 17.55 7.03
N ALA A 95 -9.44 18.86 7.30
CA ALA A 95 -8.26 19.72 7.22
C ALA A 95 -7.17 19.30 8.21
N ARG A 96 -7.56 18.85 9.40
CA ARG A 96 -6.61 18.41 10.43
C ARG A 96 -6.01 17.06 10.07
N LEU A 97 -6.82 16.08 9.69
CA LEU A 97 -6.37 14.77 9.22
C LEU A 97 -5.37 14.93 8.06
N ASP A 98 -5.70 15.75 7.07
CA ASP A 98 -4.83 16.01 5.92
C ASP A 98 -3.48 16.60 6.34
N ARG A 99 -3.48 17.59 7.24
CA ARG A 99 -2.25 18.22 7.72
C ARG A 99 -1.34 17.22 8.42
N GLU A 100 -1.89 16.42 9.33
CA GLU A 100 -1.08 15.44 10.08
C GLU A 100 -0.57 14.32 9.16
N LEU A 101 -1.35 13.92 8.15
CA LEU A 101 -0.87 13.01 7.12
C LEU A 101 0.24 13.62 6.27
N VAL A 102 0.19 14.92 5.96
CA VAL A 102 1.30 15.61 5.27
C VAL A 102 2.56 15.66 6.12
N GLU A 103 2.43 15.96 7.42
CA GLU A 103 3.54 15.95 8.36
C GLU A 103 4.19 14.56 8.41
N ARG A 104 3.36 13.50 8.40
CA ARG A 104 3.83 12.11 8.31
C ARG A 104 4.49 11.80 6.97
N ASP A 105 3.87 12.18 5.85
CA ASP A 105 4.41 11.98 4.49
C ASP A 105 5.81 12.62 4.32
N GLN A 106 6.07 13.72 5.02
CA GLN A 106 7.35 14.47 4.98
C GLN A 106 8.43 13.87 5.88
N GLN A 107 8.07 13.19 6.96
CA GLN A 107 9.02 12.59 7.90
C GLN A 107 9.71 11.33 7.33
N HIS A 108 9.18 10.78 6.24
CA HIS A 108 9.70 9.54 5.64
C HIS A 108 9.94 9.65 4.12
N PRO A 109 10.89 10.48 3.66
CA PRO A 109 11.30 10.54 2.27
C PRO A 109 12.21 9.33 1.95
N ALA A 110 11.63 8.28 1.39
CA ALA A 110 12.31 7.25 0.59
C ALA A 110 13.64 6.71 1.14
N ARG A 111 13.58 5.78 2.11
CA ARG A 111 14.56 4.69 2.22
C ARG A 111 13.77 3.40 2.07
N PHE A 112 13.93 2.71 0.95
CA PHE A 112 13.22 1.46 0.63
C PHE A 112 14.17 0.26 0.82
N ILE A 113 14.44 0.01 2.10
CA ILE A 113 14.96 -1.17 2.79
C ILE A 113 13.94 -2.20 3.28
N CYS A 114 12.70 -2.28 2.79
CA CYS A 114 11.82 -3.34 3.31
C CYS A 114 12.19 -4.65 2.64
N GLY A 115 12.92 -5.50 3.36
CA GLY A 115 13.19 -6.86 2.93
C GLY A 115 12.42 -7.93 3.72
N ASP A 116 11.27 -7.59 4.30
CA ASP A 116 10.47 -8.48 5.15
C ASP A 116 11.14 -8.61 6.56
N CYS A 117 11.16 -7.50 7.32
CA CYS A 117 11.97 -7.26 8.52
C CYS A 117 11.59 -8.04 9.80
N VAL A 118 12.60 -8.69 10.38
CA VAL A 118 12.61 -9.26 11.75
C VAL A 118 12.90 -8.15 12.78
N LYS A 119 12.19 -8.14 13.92
CA LYS A 119 12.44 -7.21 15.03
C LYS A 119 13.85 -7.41 15.60
N HIS A 120 14.71 -6.40 15.48
CA HIS A 120 15.79 -6.18 16.43
C HIS A 120 15.61 -4.79 17.07
N SER A 121 15.53 -4.78 18.39
CA SER A 121 15.41 -3.60 19.24
C SER A 121 16.68 -2.72 19.21
N THR A 122 16.48 -1.40 19.32
CA THR A 122 17.44 -0.32 19.71
C THR A 122 18.52 0.05 18.66
N GLU A 123 18.87 1.31 18.35
CA GLU A 123 18.79 2.60 19.04
C GLU A 123 18.95 3.77 18.02
N SER A 124 18.53 4.96 18.43
CA SER A 124 18.23 6.17 17.65
C SER A 124 19.42 7.10 17.37
N VAL A 125 19.41 7.85 16.25
CA VAL A 125 20.08 9.16 16.13
C VAL A 125 19.27 10.14 15.28
N LYS A 126 19.05 11.33 15.85
CA LYS A 126 18.30 12.50 15.37
C LYS A 126 19.14 13.43 14.47
N ALA A 127 18.49 14.16 13.57
CA ALA A 127 18.71 15.59 13.23
C ALA A 127 17.68 16.00 12.15
N GLU A 128 16.75 16.95 12.35
CA GLU A 128 16.92 18.43 12.27
C GLU A 128 17.58 18.87 10.93
N THR A 129 17.11 19.85 10.13
CA THR A 129 16.32 21.05 10.40
C THR A 129 15.85 21.70 9.06
N THR A 130 14.77 22.49 9.13
CA THR A 130 14.49 23.79 8.44
C THR A 130 14.39 23.92 6.91
N GLY A 131 13.34 24.61 6.45
CA GLY A 131 13.37 25.34 5.18
C GLY A 131 12.01 25.75 4.58
N SER A 132 11.33 26.70 5.21
CA SER A 132 10.10 27.35 4.70
C SER A 132 10.39 28.29 3.52
N VAL A 133 9.66 28.18 2.40
CA VAL A 133 9.36 29.32 1.50
C VAL A 133 7.93 29.22 0.95
N ARG A 134 7.17 30.29 1.17
CA ARG A 134 5.82 30.58 0.66
C ARG A 134 5.88 31.06 -0.79
N THR A 135 4.79 30.84 -1.53
CA THR A 135 4.05 31.74 -2.46
C THR A 135 3.48 30.92 -3.63
N SER A 136 2.36 31.20 -4.29
CA SER A 136 1.10 31.92 -4.05
C SER A 136 0.39 31.91 -5.41
N LEU A 137 -0.95 31.89 -5.42
CA LEU A 137 -1.84 32.23 -6.56
C LEU A 137 -1.83 31.19 -7.72
N ARG A 138 -2.91 30.87 -8.43
CA ARG A 138 -4.23 31.50 -8.60
C ARG A 138 -5.16 30.45 -9.22
N ALA A 139 -6.40 30.40 -8.72
CA ALA A 139 -7.48 29.57 -9.23
C ALA A 139 -7.98 30.05 -10.61
N ARG A 140 -8.44 29.12 -11.45
CA ARG A 140 -9.49 29.38 -12.44
C ARG A 140 -10.53 28.26 -12.41
N ASN A 141 -11.74 28.68 -12.08
CA ASN A 141 -12.97 27.91 -12.02
C ASN A 141 -13.42 27.47 -13.42
N VAL A 142 -13.87 26.23 -13.56
CA VAL A 142 -14.89 25.86 -14.54
C VAL A 142 -15.93 24.98 -13.84
N ARG A 143 -17.18 25.32 -14.10
CA ARG A 143 -18.41 24.97 -13.40
C ARG A 143 -19.18 23.93 -14.24
N ALA A 144 -19.51 22.77 -13.70
CA ALA A 144 -20.55 21.87 -14.22
C ALA A 144 -21.11 21.06 -13.04
N LYS A 145 -22.20 21.52 -12.41
CA LYS A 145 -23.60 21.10 -12.64
C LYS A 145 -23.81 19.57 -12.54
N THR A 146 -24.13 19.22 -11.31
CA THR A 146 -24.89 18.08 -10.74
C THR A 146 -25.96 17.42 -11.60
N ALA A 147 -26.13 16.11 -11.39
CA ALA A 147 -27.44 15.49 -11.23
C ALA A 147 -27.33 14.31 -10.24
N GLU A 148 -27.97 14.46 -9.08
CA GLU A 148 -28.24 13.43 -8.06
C GLU A 148 -29.45 12.58 -8.49
N ALA A 149 -29.46 11.30 -8.12
CA ALA A 149 -30.68 10.53 -7.93
C ALA A 149 -30.52 9.59 -6.74
N ASP A 150 -31.40 9.81 -5.76
CA ASP A 150 -31.59 9.09 -4.51
C ASP A 150 -32.01 7.62 -4.69
N SER A 151 -31.40 6.71 -3.93
CA SER A 151 -32.10 5.49 -3.48
C SER A 151 -31.48 4.95 -2.19
N LYS A 152 -32.27 4.91 -1.11
CA LYS A 152 -31.91 4.31 0.21
C LYS A 152 -31.73 2.78 0.08
N PRO A 153 -30.70 2.14 0.69
CA PRO A 153 -30.52 0.69 0.59
C PRO A 153 -31.21 -0.09 1.74
N LYS A 154 -31.78 -1.24 1.36
CA LYS A 154 -32.38 -2.27 2.23
C LYS A 154 -31.31 -3.06 3.00
N ALA A 155 -31.60 -3.45 4.24
CA ALA A 155 -30.72 -4.23 5.11
C ALA A 155 -30.78 -5.75 4.80
N ASN A 156 -29.64 -6.43 5.01
CA ASN A 156 -29.42 -7.88 5.06
C ASN A 156 -29.30 -8.68 3.74
N ALA A 157 -28.54 -8.18 2.76
CA ALA A 157 -27.90 -9.07 1.78
C ALA A 157 -26.55 -9.58 2.36
N PRO A 158 -26.16 -10.85 2.14
CA PRO A 158 -24.81 -11.31 2.47
C PRO A 158 -23.80 -10.39 1.81
N TYR A 159 -22.80 -9.94 2.58
CA TYR A 159 -21.77 -9.05 2.07
C TYR A 159 -20.99 -9.77 0.97
N VAL A 160 -21.17 -9.30 -0.27
CA VAL A 160 -20.32 -9.71 -1.39
C VAL A 160 -19.20 -8.67 -1.45
N PRO A 161 -17.94 -9.05 -1.19
CA PRO A 161 -16.83 -8.12 -1.32
C PRO A 161 -16.87 -7.48 -2.71
N PRO A 162 -16.64 -6.16 -2.81
CA PRO A 162 -16.54 -5.50 -4.10
C PRO A 162 -15.48 -6.21 -4.94
N GLN A 163 -15.88 -6.63 -6.13
CA GLN A 163 -14.97 -7.27 -7.07
C GLN A 163 -14.03 -6.21 -7.64
N LEU A 164 -12.74 -6.52 -7.68
CA LEU A 164 -11.68 -5.70 -8.24
C LEU A 164 -11.06 -6.46 -9.42
N PRO A 165 -11.82 -6.82 -10.47
CA PRO A 165 -11.31 -7.68 -11.52
C PRO A 165 -10.06 -7.08 -12.17
N ALA A 166 -8.93 -7.76 -12.00
CA ALA A 166 -7.63 -7.32 -12.53
C ALA A 166 -6.76 -8.54 -12.88
N ASN A 167 -6.05 -8.43 -13.99
CA ASN A 167 -5.05 -9.40 -14.42
C ASN A 167 -3.68 -8.81 -14.07
N LEU A 168 -2.95 -9.48 -13.19
CA LEU A 168 -1.65 -9.04 -12.72
C LEU A 168 -0.56 -9.74 -13.53
N GLY A 169 0.03 -9.07 -14.51
CA GLY A 169 1.11 -9.65 -15.31
C GLY A 169 2.46 -9.59 -14.57
N ILE A 170 3.17 -10.72 -14.51
CA ILE A 170 4.50 -10.77 -13.90
C ILE A 170 5.52 -11.42 -14.83
N VAL A 171 6.77 -10.98 -14.75
CA VAL A 171 7.91 -11.72 -15.29
C VAL A 171 8.58 -12.45 -14.14
N PHE A 172 8.42 -13.77 -14.07
CA PHE A 172 8.92 -14.57 -12.96
C PHE A 172 10.17 -15.35 -13.37
N HIS A 173 11.32 -14.97 -12.83
CA HIS A 173 12.60 -15.60 -13.09
C HIS A 173 13.14 -16.26 -11.83
N ILE A 174 13.79 -17.39 -12.01
CA ILE A 174 14.58 -18.03 -10.96
C ILE A 174 16.02 -18.08 -11.51
N THR A 175 17.00 -17.79 -10.67
CA THR A 175 18.44 -17.87 -11.04
C THR A 175 18.93 -19.31 -10.99
N LYS A 176 20.08 -19.59 -11.62
CA LYS A 176 20.66 -20.94 -11.65
C LYS A 176 20.93 -21.47 -10.24
N GLY A 177 21.52 -20.62 -9.39
CA GLY A 177 21.81 -20.96 -7.99
C GLY A 177 20.54 -21.27 -7.18
N ALA A 178 19.47 -20.50 -7.39
CA ALA A 178 18.17 -20.77 -6.75
C ALA A 178 17.55 -22.10 -7.21
N TRP A 179 17.63 -22.41 -8.50
CA TRP A 179 17.10 -23.67 -9.04
C TRP A 179 17.85 -24.89 -8.51
N GLN A 180 19.18 -24.83 -8.50
CA GLN A 180 20.02 -25.93 -8.05
C GLN A 180 19.83 -26.24 -6.57
N SER A 181 19.62 -25.21 -5.74
CA SER A 181 19.46 -25.36 -4.29
C SER A 181 18.04 -25.75 -3.86
N LYS A 182 17.00 -25.21 -4.51
CA LYS A 182 15.60 -25.33 -4.05
C LYS A 182 14.62 -25.89 -5.08
N LYS A 183 15.07 -26.25 -6.29
CA LYS A 183 14.25 -26.90 -7.33
C LYS A 183 12.89 -26.22 -7.59
N GLY A 184 12.84 -24.89 -7.50
CA GLY A 184 11.62 -24.12 -7.78
C GLY A 184 10.57 -24.11 -6.67
N GLU A 185 10.91 -24.46 -5.42
CA GLU A 185 9.99 -24.39 -4.27
C GLU A 185 9.26 -23.02 -4.11
N HIS A 186 9.85 -21.93 -4.60
CA HIS A 186 9.24 -20.59 -4.57
C HIS A 186 8.04 -20.42 -5.50
N LEU A 187 7.80 -21.36 -6.42
CA LEU A 187 6.58 -21.39 -7.23
C LEU A 187 5.31 -21.52 -6.37
N ALA A 188 5.42 -22.09 -5.15
CA ALA A 188 4.33 -22.12 -4.17
C ALA A 188 3.82 -20.72 -3.81
N GLN A 189 4.66 -19.68 -3.89
CA GLN A 189 4.26 -18.30 -3.64
C GLN A 189 3.30 -17.78 -4.72
N ILE A 190 3.42 -18.23 -5.97
CA ILE A 190 2.47 -17.89 -7.05
C ILE A 190 1.11 -18.52 -6.78
N VAL A 191 1.09 -19.79 -6.37
CA VAL A 191 -0.15 -20.50 -6.01
C VAL A 191 -0.84 -19.80 -4.84
N LYS A 192 -0.07 -19.47 -3.80
CA LYS A 192 -0.58 -18.74 -2.63
C LYS A 192 -1.12 -17.36 -3.03
N ALA A 193 -0.37 -16.58 -3.81
CA ALA A 193 -0.80 -15.26 -4.27
C ALA A 193 -2.12 -15.35 -5.03
N ASN A 194 -2.23 -16.25 -6.02
CA ASN A 194 -3.48 -16.45 -6.76
C ASN A 194 -4.66 -16.84 -5.87
N SER A 195 -4.46 -17.67 -4.84
CA SER A 195 -5.53 -18.03 -3.90
C SER A 195 -6.09 -16.81 -3.16
N LEU A 196 -5.24 -15.85 -2.78
CA LEU A 196 -5.62 -14.63 -2.06
C LEU A 196 -6.17 -13.54 -2.99
N LEU A 197 -5.70 -13.50 -4.23
CA LEU A 197 -6.18 -12.57 -5.25
C LEU A 197 -7.59 -12.96 -5.75
N PHE A 198 -7.88 -14.27 -5.82
CA PHE A 198 -9.13 -14.78 -6.38
C PHE A 198 -10.37 -14.31 -5.63
N SER A 199 -10.30 -14.12 -4.31
CA SER A 199 -11.42 -13.59 -3.51
C SER A 199 -11.85 -12.17 -3.92
N TRP A 200 -10.96 -11.45 -4.61
CA TRP A 200 -11.18 -10.10 -5.14
C TRP A 200 -11.47 -10.09 -6.65
N GLY A 201 -11.61 -11.27 -7.28
CA GLY A 201 -11.73 -11.37 -8.74
C GLY A 201 -10.43 -11.09 -9.49
N MET A 202 -9.30 -11.07 -8.78
CA MET A 202 -7.97 -10.81 -9.34
C MET A 202 -7.22 -12.12 -9.59
N ARG A 203 -6.25 -12.08 -10.52
CA ARG A 203 -5.37 -13.23 -10.78
C ARG A 203 -4.05 -12.78 -11.38
N ILE A 204 -2.98 -13.51 -11.09
CA ILE A 204 -1.74 -13.44 -11.86
C ILE A 204 -1.96 -14.17 -13.17
N VAL A 205 -1.77 -13.48 -14.28
CA VAL A 205 -1.96 -14.04 -15.64
C VAL A 205 -0.61 -14.26 -16.30
N GLU A 206 -0.47 -15.42 -16.96
CA GLU A 206 0.62 -15.74 -17.88
C GLU A 206 1.98 -15.26 -17.39
N PRO A 207 2.51 -15.81 -16.27
CA PRO A 207 3.86 -15.46 -15.86
C PRO A 207 4.77 -15.77 -17.05
N THR A 208 5.42 -14.74 -17.60
CA THR A 208 6.39 -14.96 -18.66
C THR A 208 7.57 -15.65 -18.00
N MET A 209 7.56 -16.98 -18.06
CA MET A 209 8.65 -17.80 -17.56
C MET A 209 9.79 -17.59 -18.55
N GLY A 210 10.85 -16.95 -18.10
CA GLY A 210 12.08 -16.85 -18.88
C GLY A 210 12.48 -18.23 -19.39
N THR A 211 13.10 -18.28 -20.57
CA THR A 211 13.68 -19.52 -21.07
C THR A 211 14.58 -20.16 -20.00
N LEU A 212 14.77 -21.48 -20.07
CA LEU A 212 15.67 -22.30 -19.20
C LEU A 212 17.14 -21.82 -19.15
N ILE A 213 17.45 -20.65 -19.70
CA ILE A 213 18.71 -19.93 -19.58
C ILE A 213 18.64 -19.08 -18.31
N TRP A 214 18.90 -19.73 -17.20
CA TRP A 214 18.94 -19.10 -15.89
C TRP A 214 20.04 -18.03 -15.86
N PRO A 215 19.76 -16.80 -15.42
CA PRO A 215 20.81 -15.82 -15.22
C PRO A 215 21.84 -16.40 -14.22
N HIS A 216 23.11 -16.48 -14.65
CA HIS A 216 24.20 -17.01 -13.83
C HIS A 216 24.55 -15.98 -12.76
N VAL A 217 23.93 -16.12 -11.59
CA VAL A 217 24.21 -15.31 -10.41
C VAL A 217 24.26 -16.28 -9.24
N ASP A 218 25.43 -16.41 -8.64
CA ASP A 218 25.68 -17.42 -7.63
C ASP A 218 25.13 -16.99 -6.27
N VAL A 219 25.30 -15.72 -5.91
CA VAL A 219 24.75 -15.06 -4.70
C VAL A 219 24.56 -13.57 -4.99
N VAL A 220 23.52 -12.96 -4.41
CA VAL A 220 23.26 -11.51 -4.45
C VAL A 220 23.39 -10.94 -3.04
N ASP A 221 24.17 -9.87 -2.86
CA ASP A 221 24.03 -9.02 -1.68
C ASP A 221 23.09 -7.85 -2.01
N PRO A 222 21.83 -7.85 -1.51
CA PRO A 222 20.86 -6.84 -1.90
C PRO A 222 21.19 -5.43 -1.35
N ARG A 223 22.16 -5.33 -0.42
CA ARG A 223 22.67 -4.03 0.07
C ARG A 223 23.58 -3.34 -0.94
N TYR A 224 24.13 -4.07 -1.90
CA TYR A 224 25.02 -3.52 -2.93
C TYR A 224 24.26 -3.31 -4.24
N THR A 225 24.08 -2.04 -4.62
CA THR A 225 23.36 -1.66 -5.85
C THR A 225 23.96 -2.28 -7.12
N ALA A 226 25.27 -2.53 -7.15
CA ALA A 226 25.94 -3.20 -8.25
C ALA A 226 25.48 -4.66 -8.44
N ASP A 227 25.28 -5.38 -7.33
CA ASP A 227 24.81 -6.77 -7.31
C ASP A 227 23.35 -6.85 -7.74
N VAL A 228 22.52 -5.97 -7.18
CA VAL A 228 21.11 -5.78 -7.54
C VAL A 228 20.96 -5.46 -9.03
N ALA A 229 21.76 -4.52 -9.55
CA ALA A 229 21.75 -4.15 -10.95
C ALA A 229 22.28 -5.27 -11.86
N ARG A 230 23.27 -6.06 -11.40
CA ARG A 230 23.79 -7.24 -12.12
C ARG A 230 22.69 -8.28 -12.31
N VAL A 231 21.99 -8.68 -11.24
CA VAL A 231 20.93 -9.68 -11.34
C VAL A 231 19.74 -9.17 -12.15
N ARG A 232 19.37 -7.89 -12.01
CA ARG A 232 18.32 -7.28 -12.82
C ARG A 232 18.67 -7.29 -14.31
N ARG A 233 19.85 -6.80 -14.69
CA ARG A 233 20.30 -6.81 -16.10
C ARG A 233 20.38 -8.21 -16.68
N ALA A 234 20.83 -9.19 -15.88
CA ALA A 234 20.86 -10.58 -16.33
C ALA A 234 19.43 -11.10 -16.61
N SER A 235 18.48 -10.75 -15.76
CA SER A 235 17.05 -11.06 -15.94
C SER A 235 16.46 -10.37 -17.18
N ASP A 236 16.77 -9.09 -17.40
CA ASP A 236 16.32 -8.36 -18.60
C ASP A 236 16.95 -8.91 -19.90
N ARG A 237 18.18 -9.44 -19.88
CA ARG A 237 18.77 -10.09 -21.07
C ARG A 237 18.05 -11.38 -21.47
N VAL A 238 17.56 -12.15 -20.49
CA VAL A 238 16.86 -13.42 -20.73
C VAL A 238 15.46 -13.17 -21.29
N THR A 239 14.77 -12.17 -20.74
CA THR A 239 13.41 -11.80 -21.16
C THR A 239 13.34 -10.28 -21.29
N PRO A 240 13.83 -9.70 -22.39
CA PRO A 240 13.82 -8.26 -22.61
C PRO A 240 12.39 -7.75 -22.84
N GLY A 241 12.15 -6.47 -22.52
CA GLY A 241 10.85 -5.82 -22.67
C GLY A 241 10.00 -5.87 -21.40
N PHE A 242 8.69 -5.74 -21.57
CA PHE A 242 7.68 -5.75 -20.50
C PHE A 242 7.85 -4.65 -19.43
N PRO A 243 7.99 -3.36 -19.81
CA PRO A 243 8.14 -2.26 -18.84
C PRO A 243 6.92 -2.10 -17.92
N ASN A 244 5.77 -2.61 -18.34
CA ASN A 244 4.53 -2.57 -17.56
C ASN A 244 4.38 -3.78 -16.63
N LEU A 245 5.24 -4.80 -16.69
CA LEU A 245 5.11 -5.95 -15.80
C LEU A 245 6.05 -5.83 -14.61
N VAL A 246 5.63 -6.30 -13.43
CA VAL A 246 6.56 -6.46 -12.31
C VAL A 246 7.43 -7.68 -12.55
N ARG A 247 8.74 -7.49 -12.42
CA ARG A 247 9.71 -8.57 -12.53
C ARG A 247 10.02 -9.12 -11.15
N VAL A 248 9.79 -10.41 -10.94
CA VAL A 248 10.11 -11.13 -9.70
C VAL A 248 11.29 -12.05 -10.00
N ILE A 249 12.39 -11.90 -9.27
CA ILE A 249 13.61 -12.67 -9.48
C ILE A 249 13.95 -13.43 -8.19
N VAL A 250 13.88 -14.75 -8.24
CA VAL A 250 14.28 -15.63 -7.15
C VAL A 250 15.77 -15.92 -7.25
N CYS A 251 16.54 -15.52 -6.24
CA CYS A 251 17.99 -15.67 -6.21
C CYS A 251 18.52 -15.89 -4.79
N PRO A 252 19.60 -16.64 -4.63
CA PRO A 252 20.22 -16.82 -3.33
C PRO A 252 20.79 -15.50 -2.82
N PHE A 253 20.38 -15.06 -1.64
CA PHE A 253 21.03 -13.95 -0.95
C PHE A 253 22.24 -14.42 -0.14
N ILE A 254 23.10 -13.47 0.23
CA ILE A 254 24.16 -13.73 1.21
C ILE A 254 23.56 -14.21 2.55
N ALA A 255 24.26 -15.11 3.25
CA ALA A 255 23.71 -15.79 4.42
C ALA A 255 23.20 -14.86 5.54
N HIS A 256 23.83 -13.70 5.72
CA HIS A 256 23.52 -12.75 6.78
C HIS A 256 22.52 -11.65 6.40
N TYR A 257 21.97 -11.67 5.18
CA TYR A 257 20.94 -10.69 4.81
C TYR A 257 19.64 -11.04 5.57
N PRO A 258 19.06 -10.15 6.37
CA PRO A 258 18.04 -10.53 7.38
C PRO A 258 16.63 -10.81 6.81
N TYR A 259 16.50 -10.80 5.50
CA TYR A 259 15.28 -10.45 4.78
C TYR A 259 14.94 -11.54 3.75
N TYR A 260 13.65 -11.81 3.54
CA TYR A 260 13.13 -12.85 2.65
C TYR A 260 12.90 -12.35 1.22
N GLY A 261 12.66 -11.05 1.09
CA GLY A 261 12.44 -10.35 -0.17
C GLY A 261 13.19 -9.03 -0.20
N ALA A 262 13.11 -8.32 -1.31
CA ALA A 262 13.42 -6.91 -1.39
C ALA A 262 12.81 -6.33 -2.66
N THR A 263 12.14 -5.20 -2.53
CA THR A 263 11.57 -4.45 -3.65
C THR A 263 12.48 -3.29 -4.04
N TYR A 264 12.72 -3.14 -5.34
CA TYR A 264 13.53 -2.07 -5.92
C TYR A 264 12.70 -1.29 -6.93
N GLY A 265 12.76 0.04 -6.92
CA GLY A 265 12.16 0.87 -7.97
C GLY A 265 11.80 2.29 -7.54
N ASN A 266 11.49 3.10 -8.55
CA ASN A 266 10.81 4.40 -8.50
C ASN A 266 11.46 5.60 -7.80
N ASN A 267 12.58 5.50 -7.07
CA ASN A 267 13.34 6.69 -6.63
C ASN A 267 14.83 6.38 -6.35
N GLY A 268 15.71 6.73 -7.30
CA GLY A 268 16.95 7.45 -6.97
C GLY A 268 18.26 6.69 -6.65
N GLY A 269 18.54 5.49 -7.15
CA GLY A 269 19.88 4.88 -6.89
C GLY A 269 20.44 3.88 -7.88
N THR A 270 19.59 3.09 -8.57
CA THR A 270 20.06 1.98 -9.42
C THR A 270 20.10 2.31 -10.92
N GLY A 271 19.51 3.43 -11.34
CA GLY A 271 19.36 3.80 -12.75
C GLY A 271 18.44 2.87 -13.55
N LEU A 272 17.55 2.15 -12.85
CA LEU A 272 16.58 1.23 -13.46
C LEU A 272 15.18 1.82 -13.39
N ASP A 273 14.53 1.92 -14.55
CA ASP A 273 13.29 2.70 -14.71
C ASP A 273 12.02 1.99 -14.20
N ALA A 274 12.03 0.65 -14.10
CA ALA A 274 10.86 -0.13 -13.72
C ALA A 274 11.09 -0.90 -12.41
N PRO A 275 10.11 -0.90 -11.48
CA PRO A 275 10.22 -1.64 -10.23
C PRO A 275 10.35 -3.16 -10.45
N PHE A 276 11.06 -3.81 -9.56
CA PHE A 276 11.23 -5.26 -9.54
C PHE A 276 11.50 -5.77 -8.12
N ILE A 277 11.33 -7.08 -7.96
CA ILE A 277 11.39 -7.76 -6.69
C ILE A 277 12.51 -8.80 -6.77
N LEU A 278 13.32 -8.87 -5.72
CA LEU A 278 14.20 -10.00 -5.45
C LEU A 278 13.61 -10.83 -4.32
N ILE A 279 13.63 -12.15 -4.44
CA ILE A 279 13.21 -13.10 -3.39
C ILE A 279 14.41 -13.99 -3.06
N ASP A 280 14.73 -14.10 -1.77
CA ASP A 280 15.80 -14.98 -1.32
C ASP A 280 15.41 -16.44 -1.58
N SER A 281 16.24 -17.19 -2.31
CA SER A 281 16.02 -18.62 -2.43
C SER A 281 16.43 -19.40 -1.19
N ASN A 282 17.29 -18.83 -0.33
CA ASN A 282 17.79 -19.52 0.85
C ASN A 282 16.80 -19.49 2.01
N LYS A 283 15.82 -18.59 1.96
CA LYS A 283 14.84 -18.36 3.02
C LYS A 283 13.42 -18.44 2.47
N ARG A 284 12.52 -19.04 3.25
CA ARG A 284 11.09 -19.08 2.92
C ARG A 284 10.28 -19.02 4.20
N ARG A 285 9.24 -18.19 4.21
CA ARG A 285 8.20 -18.24 5.24
C ARG A 285 7.20 -19.35 4.91
N GLU A 286 6.65 -19.99 5.94
CA GLU A 286 5.70 -21.09 5.76
C GLU A 286 4.41 -20.64 5.07
N ASP A 287 4.02 -19.38 5.28
CA ASP A 287 2.82 -18.78 4.69
C ASP A 287 2.87 -18.57 3.17
N ASN A 288 4.06 -18.61 2.57
CA ASN A 288 4.31 -18.34 1.15
C ASN A 288 3.81 -16.97 0.64
N CYS A 289 3.68 -15.98 1.53
CA CYS A 289 3.11 -14.66 1.20
C CYS A 289 4.14 -13.60 0.78
N THR A 290 5.45 -13.88 0.87
CA THR A 290 6.52 -12.89 0.61
C THR A 290 6.44 -12.29 -0.79
N MET A 291 6.19 -13.08 -1.85
CA MET A 291 6.02 -12.51 -3.20
C MET A 291 4.88 -11.47 -3.25
N LEU A 292 3.72 -11.79 -2.68
CA LEU A 292 2.57 -10.88 -2.72
C LEU A 292 2.81 -9.63 -1.85
N HIS A 293 3.51 -9.80 -0.72
CA HIS A 293 3.96 -8.70 0.13
C HIS A 293 4.86 -7.72 -0.64
N GLU A 294 5.88 -8.23 -1.32
CA GLU A 294 6.78 -7.42 -2.14
C GLU A 294 6.06 -6.80 -3.36
N MET A 295 5.06 -7.49 -3.93
CA MET A 295 4.22 -6.91 -4.98
C MET A 295 3.43 -5.70 -4.50
N ILE A 296 2.99 -5.67 -3.24
CA ILE A 296 2.32 -4.51 -2.64
C ILE A 296 3.30 -3.34 -2.52
N HIS A 297 4.53 -3.58 -2.05
CA HIS A 297 5.59 -2.56 -2.06
C HIS A 297 5.88 -2.04 -3.47
N ALA A 298 5.93 -2.93 -4.46
CA ALA A 298 6.20 -2.55 -5.85
C ALA A 298 5.05 -1.69 -6.40
N ALA A 299 3.80 -2.08 -6.12
CA ALA A 299 2.59 -1.41 -6.59
C ALA A 299 2.40 -0.02 -5.99
N GLU A 300 2.73 0.17 -4.72
CA GLU A 300 2.65 1.47 -4.06
C GLU A 300 3.97 1.76 -3.33
N THR A 301 4.88 2.39 -4.08
CA THR A 301 6.17 2.91 -3.58
C THR A 301 6.03 3.95 -2.46
N ARG A 302 4.81 4.28 -2.01
CA ARG A 302 4.57 5.14 -0.84
C ARG A 302 4.35 4.35 0.45
N LEU A 303 4.20 3.02 0.40
CA LEU A 303 4.13 2.17 1.58
C LEU A 303 5.54 2.00 2.15
N LEU A 304 5.82 2.74 3.22
CA LEU A 304 7.08 2.70 3.95
C LEU A 304 7.15 1.48 4.87
N GLU A 305 8.35 1.10 5.30
CA GLU A 305 8.61 -0.02 6.23
C GLU A 305 7.82 0.06 7.55
N GLU A 306 7.37 1.24 7.94
CA GLU A 306 6.58 1.46 9.15
C GLU A 306 5.06 1.42 8.91
N HIS A 307 4.63 1.08 7.69
CA HIS A 307 3.21 1.01 7.30
C HIS A 307 2.73 -0.41 7.09
N HIS A 308 3.44 -1.40 7.64
CA HIS A 308 2.93 -2.75 7.70
C HIS A 308 1.59 -2.79 8.42
N ASP A 309 0.70 -3.61 7.91
CA ASP A 309 -0.61 -3.79 8.51
C ASP A 309 -0.47 -4.35 9.94
N PRO A 310 -1.13 -3.75 10.94
CA PRO A 310 -1.05 -4.22 12.32
C PRO A 310 -1.71 -5.60 12.51
N ASP A 311 -2.61 -6.01 11.62
CA ASP A 311 -3.20 -7.36 11.64
C ASP A 311 -2.13 -8.40 11.25
N PRO A 312 -1.73 -9.29 12.17
CA PRO A 312 -0.69 -10.28 11.91
C PRO A 312 -1.11 -11.34 10.88
N THR A 313 -2.38 -11.38 10.47
CA THR A 313 -2.88 -12.26 9.41
C THR A 313 -2.82 -11.60 8.04
N ASN A 314 -2.58 -10.30 7.95
CA ASN A 314 -2.52 -9.60 6.68
C ASN A 314 -1.22 -9.91 5.92
N VAL A 315 -1.29 -10.08 4.60
CA VAL A 315 -0.13 -10.23 3.71
C VAL A 315 0.88 -9.10 3.85
N PHE A 316 0.43 -7.88 4.14
CA PHE A 316 1.30 -6.73 4.33
C PHE A 316 1.72 -6.52 5.79
N SER A 317 1.59 -7.51 6.66
CA SER A 317 2.15 -7.47 8.02
C SER A 317 3.59 -8.02 8.06
N THR A 318 4.29 -7.79 9.17
CA THR A 318 5.63 -8.38 9.43
C THR A 318 5.56 -9.79 10.03
N SER A 319 4.36 -10.34 10.20
CA SER A 319 4.10 -11.63 10.84
C SER A 319 4.51 -12.82 9.95
N ASP A 320 4.71 -13.98 10.56
CA ASP A 320 4.93 -15.26 9.87
C ASP A 320 3.63 -15.99 9.49
N ASN A 321 2.47 -15.50 9.93
CA ASN A 321 1.18 -16.18 9.80
C ASN A 321 0.21 -15.47 8.84
N ARG A 322 0.72 -14.99 7.70
CA ARG A 322 -0.06 -14.14 6.79
C ARG A 322 -0.98 -15.00 5.92
N SER A 323 -2.26 -14.70 5.95
CA SER A 323 -3.31 -15.49 5.29
C SER A 323 -4.42 -14.67 4.65
N VAL A 324 -4.45 -13.34 4.84
CA VAL A 324 -5.52 -12.46 4.37
C VAL A 324 -4.94 -11.33 3.52
N LEU A 325 -5.55 -11.09 2.36
CA LEU A 325 -5.33 -9.86 1.59
C LEU A 325 -6.56 -8.97 1.82
N ASN A 326 -6.41 -7.87 2.56
CA ASN A 326 -7.52 -6.95 2.80
C ASN A 326 -7.87 -6.14 1.53
N TYR A 327 -9.00 -5.44 1.58
CA TYR A 327 -9.46 -4.63 0.45
C TYR A 327 -8.44 -3.56 0.05
N TYR A 328 -7.83 -2.86 1.02
CA TYR A 328 -6.94 -1.74 0.75
C TYR A 328 -5.74 -2.17 -0.11
N TYR A 329 -5.07 -3.27 0.25
CA TYR A 329 -3.95 -3.78 -0.55
C TYR A 329 -4.40 -4.45 -1.85
N ALA A 330 -5.57 -5.07 -1.87
CA ALA A 330 -6.16 -5.57 -3.12
C ALA A 330 -6.44 -4.42 -4.11
N GLU A 331 -6.97 -3.29 -3.63
CA GLU A 331 -7.23 -2.09 -4.43
C GLU A 331 -5.91 -1.51 -4.98
N ILE A 332 -4.86 -1.46 -4.17
CA ILE A 332 -3.51 -1.05 -4.61
C ILE A 332 -3.02 -1.94 -5.75
N LEU A 333 -3.07 -3.26 -5.56
CA LEU A 333 -2.63 -4.24 -6.56
C LEU A 333 -3.48 -4.17 -7.83
N SER A 334 -4.79 -3.95 -7.73
CA SER A 334 -5.71 -3.84 -8.88
C SER A 334 -5.39 -2.66 -9.81
N ARG A 335 -4.71 -1.63 -9.27
CA ARG A 335 -4.33 -0.40 -10.00
C ARG A 335 -2.85 -0.35 -10.36
N ALA A 336 -2.08 -1.34 -9.93
CA ALA A 336 -0.65 -1.39 -10.15
C ALA A 336 -0.34 -1.51 -11.65
N PHE A 337 0.88 -1.10 -12.02
CA PHE A 337 1.34 -0.96 -13.41
C PHE A 337 1.28 -2.25 -14.25
N PHE A 338 1.10 -3.41 -13.61
CA PHE A 338 0.92 -4.72 -14.26
C PHE A 338 -0.53 -5.11 -14.57
N ALA A 339 -1.51 -4.25 -14.30
CA ALA A 339 -2.88 -4.41 -14.78
C ALA A 339 -2.98 -3.93 -16.24
N SER A 340 -3.04 -4.86 -17.19
CA SER A 340 -3.35 -4.58 -18.61
C SER A 340 -4.84 -4.49 -18.86
#